data_AF-A0AAV3NWG4-F1
#
_entry.id   AF-A0AAV3NWG4-F1
#
_cell.length_a   1.000
_cell.length_b   1.000
_cell.length_c   1.000
_cell.angle_alpha   90.00
_cell.angle_beta   90.00
_cell.angle_gamma   90.00
#
_symmetry.space_group_name_H-M   'P 1'
#
loop_
_entity.id
_entity.type
_entity.pdbx_description
1 polymer ?
#
loop_
_entity_poly.entity_id
_entity_poly.type
_entity_poly.pdbx_seq_one_letter_code
_entity_poly.pdbx_strand_id
1 'polypeptide(L)'
;MSDKYGPIFSLRLGPRKYLAYNNAGFALAPYGPYWREMRKMVTLNLFTHNMLEKLKHVRLSEVDHCIEGLKSQCIKKGGDYVPLKVNLSKNVEHLTMNIAIRMLAGRRFSGEDSEDGRFVEAVKKELYLGGVFVASDAIPWLEWMDIGGFV
;
A
#
# COMPACT_ATOMS: atom_id res chain seq x y z
N MET A 1 11.58 -13.45 27.73
CA MET A 1 12.16 -12.33 26.94
C MET A 1 11.86 -10.95 27.54
N SER A 2 10.69 -10.74 28.18
CA SER A 2 10.34 -9.51 28.90
C SER A 2 11.27 -9.16 30.08
N ASP A 3 11.86 -10.14 30.75
CA ASP A 3 12.65 -9.90 31.97
C ASP A 3 14.05 -9.32 31.74
N LYS A 4 14.54 -9.28 30.49
CA LYS A 4 15.94 -8.91 30.21
C LYS A 4 16.16 -7.52 29.61
N TYR A 5 15.12 -6.80 29.20
CA TYR A 5 15.30 -5.57 28.40
C TYR A 5 14.25 -4.46 28.67
N GLY A 6 13.40 -4.58 29.71
CA GLY A 6 12.48 -3.52 30.11
C GLY A 6 11.29 -3.29 29.15
N PRO A 7 10.36 -2.37 29.50
CA PRO A 7 9.06 -2.24 28.85
C PRO A 7 9.09 -1.59 27.45
N ILE A 8 10.26 -1.18 26.94
CA ILE A 8 10.40 -0.48 25.66
C ILE A 8 11.46 -1.18 24.82
N PHE A 9 11.04 -2.18 24.05
CA PHE A 9 11.83 -2.71 22.95
C PHE A 9 11.53 -1.90 21.69
N SER A 10 12.51 -1.15 21.19
CA SER A 10 12.43 -0.58 19.84
C SER A 10 12.87 -1.64 18.83
N LEU A 11 11.93 -2.30 18.16
CA LEU A 11 12.25 -3.11 16.99
C LEU A 11 12.73 -2.16 15.88
N ARG A 12 14.01 -2.24 15.51
CA ARG A 12 14.56 -1.53 14.36
C ARG A 12 14.27 -2.36 13.13
N LEU A 13 13.35 -1.89 12.29
CA LEU A 13 13.15 -2.42 10.94
C LEU A 13 14.33 -1.95 10.07
N GLY A 14 15.29 -2.84 9.82
CA GLY A 14 16.49 -2.69 9.02
C GLY A 14 16.24 -2.13 7.61
N PRO A 15 15.25 -2.60 6.83
CA PRO A 15 15.04 -2.09 5.47
C PRO A 15 14.52 -0.63 5.41
N ARG A 16 14.16 0.02 6.55
CA ARG A 16 13.68 1.43 6.56
C ARG A 16 14.68 2.44 5.99
N LYS A 17 15.99 2.22 6.18
CA LYS A 17 17.02 3.18 5.70
C LYS A 17 17.02 3.29 4.17
N TYR A 18 16.81 2.17 3.49
CA TYR A 18 16.89 2.05 2.03
C TYR A 18 15.54 2.26 1.34
N LEU A 19 14.44 1.88 1.98
CA LEU A 19 13.09 2.00 1.42
C LEU A 19 12.53 3.42 1.45
N ALA A 20 12.78 4.16 2.52
CA ALA A 20 12.04 5.39 2.81
C ALA A 20 12.87 6.67 2.63
N TYR A 21 13.87 6.72 1.73
CA TYR A 21 14.79 7.86 1.59
C TYR A 21 15.28 8.36 2.97
N ASN A 22 15.90 7.47 3.76
CA ASN A 22 16.31 7.77 5.14
C ASN A 22 15.17 8.31 6.03
N ASN A 23 14.03 7.60 6.08
CA ASN A 23 12.82 7.97 6.86
C ASN A 23 12.06 9.24 6.38
N ALA A 24 12.22 9.68 5.14
CA ALA A 24 11.42 10.78 4.58
C ALA A 24 9.95 10.39 4.30
N GLY A 25 9.65 9.09 4.15
CA GLY A 25 8.28 8.61 3.94
C GLY A 25 7.40 8.80 5.18
N PHE A 26 6.29 9.53 5.06
CA PHE A 26 5.35 9.82 6.16
C PHE A 26 4.96 8.58 6.99
N ALA A 27 4.72 7.43 6.34
CA ALA A 27 4.33 6.19 7.00
C ALA A 27 5.44 5.56 7.87
N LEU A 28 6.71 5.79 7.51
CA LEU A 28 7.89 5.20 8.14
C LEU A 28 8.79 6.23 8.80
N ALA A 29 8.38 7.49 8.93
CA ALA A 29 9.17 8.52 9.59
C ALA A 29 9.16 8.35 11.13
N PRO A 30 10.28 8.56 11.83
CA PRO A 30 10.31 8.55 13.28
C PRO A 30 9.45 9.70 13.83
N TYR A 31 8.92 9.50 15.04
CA TYR A 31 8.14 10.54 15.71
C TYR A 31 9.00 11.79 15.93
N GLY A 32 8.55 12.93 15.41
CA GLY A 32 9.28 14.20 15.45
C GLY A 32 8.46 15.36 14.90
N PRO A 33 9.02 16.59 14.82
CA PRO A 33 8.35 17.75 14.24
C PRO A 33 7.79 17.47 12.83
N TYR A 34 8.62 16.92 11.95
CA TYR A 34 8.24 16.55 10.58
C TYR A 34 7.01 15.62 10.54
N TRP A 35 7.06 14.51 11.26
CA TRP A 35 5.96 13.55 11.27
C TRP A 35 4.68 14.13 11.86
N ARG A 36 4.78 14.98 12.89
CA ARG A 36 3.62 15.66 13.49
C ARG A 36 2.98 16.64 12.52
N GLU A 37 3.77 17.41 11.79
CA GLU A 37 3.30 18.34 10.77
C GLU A 37 2.63 17.60 9.60
N MET A 38 3.29 16.58 9.06
CA MET A 38 2.72 15.76 8.00
C MET A 38 1.41 15.09 8.44
N ARG A 39 1.36 14.52 9.66
CA ARG A 39 0.13 13.92 10.19
C ARG A 39 -0.98 14.97 10.30
N LYS A 40 -0.66 16.16 10.81
CA LYS A 40 -1.63 17.26 10.91
C LYS A 40 -2.17 17.66 9.55
N MET A 41 -1.30 17.83 8.54
CA MET A 41 -1.71 18.16 7.17
C MET A 41 -2.61 17.08 6.57
N VAL A 42 -2.22 15.82 6.68
CA VAL A 42 -2.98 14.68 6.16
C VAL A 42 -4.34 14.56 6.84
N THR A 43 -4.40 14.66 8.17
CA THR A 43 -5.67 14.57 8.90
C THR A 43 -6.62 15.73 8.56
N LEU A 44 -6.11 16.96 8.49
CA LEU A 44 -6.95 18.14 8.25
C LEU A 44 -7.38 18.31 6.78
N ASN A 45 -6.58 17.85 5.82
CA ASN A 45 -6.88 18.05 4.40
C ASN A 45 -7.44 16.80 3.72
N LEU A 46 -6.93 15.61 4.05
CA LEU A 46 -7.30 14.37 3.35
C LEU A 46 -8.38 13.58 4.09
N PHE A 47 -8.31 13.51 5.43
CA PHE A 47 -9.23 12.68 6.24
C PHE A 47 -10.37 13.47 6.90
N THR A 48 -10.57 14.73 6.53
CA THR A 48 -11.72 15.50 7.01
C THR A 48 -13.03 14.93 6.46
N HIS A 49 -14.08 14.97 7.27
CA HIS A 49 -15.42 14.47 6.90
C HIS A 49 -15.90 15.00 5.54
N ASN A 50 -15.73 16.31 5.30
CA ASN A 50 -16.09 16.93 4.02
C ASN A 50 -15.31 16.34 2.83
N MET A 51 -14.04 15.99 2.99
CA MET A 51 -13.25 15.38 1.93
C MET A 51 -13.69 13.93 1.69
N LEU A 52 -14.01 13.18 2.76
CA LEU A 52 -14.54 11.83 2.65
C LEU A 52 -15.89 11.78 1.94
N GLU A 53 -16.78 12.74 2.22
CA GLU A 53 -18.06 12.89 1.50
C GLU A 53 -17.83 13.28 0.03
N LYS A 54 -16.91 14.22 -0.23
CA LYS A 54 -16.52 14.58 -1.60
C LYS A 54 -15.96 13.39 -2.36
N LEU A 55 -15.18 12.50 -1.74
CA LEU A 55 -14.58 11.33 -2.41
C LEU A 55 -15.49 10.09 -2.39
N LYS A 56 -16.65 10.14 -1.72
CA LYS A 56 -17.60 9.03 -1.63
C LYS A 56 -18.11 8.59 -3.01
N HIS A 57 -18.46 9.54 -3.86
CA HIS A 57 -18.95 9.26 -5.21
C HIS A 57 -17.89 8.56 -6.07
N VAL A 58 -16.61 8.91 -5.91
CA VAL A 58 -15.49 8.26 -6.61
C VAL A 58 -15.41 6.80 -6.21
N ARG A 59 -15.44 6.51 -4.91
CA ARG A 59 -15.38 5.13 -4.40
C ARG A 59 -16.54 4.29 -4.89
N LEU A 60 -17.76 4.82 -4.81
CA LEU A 60 -18.96 4.12 -5.30
C LEU A 60 -18.87 3.85 -6.80
N SER A 61 -18.51 4.85 -7.60
CA SER A 61 -18.37 4.70 -9.04
C SER A 61 -17.33 3.65 -9.45
N GLU A 62 -16.21 3.56 -8.74
CA GLU A 62 -15.19 2.53 -9.03
C GLU A 62 -15.63 1.14 -8.58
N VAL A 63 -16.36 1.02 -7.48
CA VAL A 63 -16.97 -0.25 -7.03
C VAL A 63 -18.01 -0.74 -8.04
N ASP A 64 -18.91 0.14 -8.48
CA ASP A 64 -19.93 -0.17 -9.48
C ASP A 64 -19.27 -0.63 -10.79
N HIS A 65 -18.23 0.09 -11.23
CA HIS A 65 -17.46 -0.29 -12.42
C HIS A 65 -16.79 -1.68 -12.28
N CYS A 66 -16.27 -2.01 -11.09
CA CYS A 66 -15.70 -3.33 -10.81
C CYS A 66 -16.78 -4.43 -10.89
N ILE A 67 -17.96 -4.19 -10.31
CA ILE A 67 -19.08 -5.14 -10.34
C ILE A 67 -19.58 -5.34 -11.77
N GLU A 68 -19.73 -4.27 -12.54
CA GLU A 68 -20.10 -4.36 -13.96
C GLU A 68 -19.07 -5.12 -14.78
N GLY A 69 -17.78 -4.89 -14.52
CA GLY A 69 -16.67 -5.63 -15.12
C GLY A 69 -16.78 -7.13 -14.84
N LEU A 70 -17.00 -7.52 -13.58
CA LEU A 70 -17.20 -8.92 -13.18
C LEU A 70 -18.43 -9.54 -13.84
N LYS A 71 -19.57 -8.82 -13.82
CA LYS A 71 -20.81 -9.25 -14.47
C LYS A 71 -20.59 -9.49 -15.97
N SER A 72 -19.87 -8.60 -16.65
CA SER A 72 -19.57 -8.73 -18.08
C SER A 72 -18.68 -9.95 -18.37
N GLN A 73 -17.72 -10.27 -17.49
CA GLN A 73 -16.89 -11.47 -17.62
C GLN A 73 -17.70 -12.75 -17.42
N CYS A 74 -18.65 -12.76 -16.49
CA CYS A 74 -19.59 -13.87 -16.29
C CYS A 74 -20.43 -14.11 -17.55
N ILE A 75 -21.00 -13.04 -18.13
CA ILE A 75 -21.88 -13.15 -19.31
C ILE A 75 -21.11 -13.59 -20.57
N LYS A 76 -19.89 -13.07 -20.78
CA LYS A 76 -19.08 -13.38 -21.98
C LYS A 76 -18.53 -14.81 -22.02
N LYS A 77 -18.31 -15.45 -20.86
CA LYS A 77 -17.67 -16.77 -20.80
C LYS A 77 -18.63 -17.97 -20.79
N GLY A 78 -19.95 -17.75 -20.79
CA GLY A 78 -20.88 -18.84 -21.00
C GLY A 78 -22.33 -18.46 -20.72
N GLY A 79 -23.17 -18.56 -21.75
CA GLY A 79 -24.63 -18.61 -21.63
C GLY A 79 -25.14 -19.93 -21.05
N ASP A 80 -24.33 -20.60 -20.23
CA ASP A 80 -24.69 -21.82 -19.51
C ASP A 80 -23.80 -21.90 -18.27
N TYR A 81 -24.27 -22.58 -17.22
CA TYR A 81 -23.80 -22.63 -15.82
C TYR A 81 -22.33 -23.07 -15.59
N VAL A 82 -21.37 -22.53 -16.34
CA VAL A 82 -19.94 -22.79 -16.18
C VAL A 82 -19.39 -21.87 -15.09
N PRO A 83 -18.83 -22.41 -13.98
CA PRO A 83 -18.29 -21.59 -12.92
C PRO A 83 -17.07 -20.79 -13.41
N LEU A 84 -17.20 -19.46 -13.41
CA LEU A 84 -16.11 -18.54 -13.75
C LEU A 84 -15.13 -18.46 -12.58
N LYS A 85 -13.89 -18.92 -12.79
CA LYS A 85 -12.81 -18.72 -11.83
C LYS A 85 -12.27 -17.29 -11.94
N VAL A 86 -12.54 -16.48 -10.92
CA VAL A 86 -12.06 -15.09 -10.83
C VAL A 86 -10.99 -14.99 -9.74
N ASN A 87 -9.89 -14.29 -10.03
CA ASN A 87 -8.91 -13.94 -9.01
C ASN A 87 -9.38 -12.67 -8.28
N LEU A 88 -10.02 -12.83 -7.12
CA LEU A 88 -10.51 -11.72 -6.30
C LEU A 88 -9.37 -10.82 -5.81
N SER A 89 -8.20 -11.38 -5.49
CA SER A 89 -7.05 -10.60 -5.02
C SER A 89 -6.64 -9.56 -6.06
N LYS A 90 -6.46 -9.96 -7.33
CA LYS A 90 -6.16 -9.04 -8.44
C LYS A 90 -7.25 -7.99 -8.68
N ASN A 91 -8.53 -8.37 -8.54
CA ASN A 91 -9.63 -7.43 -8.72
C ASN A 91 -9.68 -6.36 -7.62
N VAL A 92 -9.53 -6.78 -6.36
CA VAL A 92 -9.50 -5.87 -5.21
C VAL A 92 -8.28 -4.95 -5.28
N GLU A 93 -7.13 -5.48 -5.70
CA GLU A 93 -5.92 -4.71 -5.91
C GLU A 93 -6.10 -3.62 -6.97
N HIS A 94 -6.65 -3.99 -8.14
CA HIS A 94 -6.93 -3.05 -9.22
C HIS A 94 -7.96 -1.99 -8.80
N LEU A 95 -9.02 -2.39 -8.10
CA LEU A 95 -10.02 -1.48 -7.53
C LEU A 95 -9.39 -0.47 -6.55
N THR A 96 -8.55 -0.96 -5.64
CA THR A 96 -7.89 -0.13 -4.63
C THR A 96 -6.98 0.91 -5.28
N MET A 97 -6.20 0.50 -6.29
CA MET A 97 -5.32 1.41 -7.00
C MET A 97 -6.12 2.43 -7.83
N ASN A 98 -7.18 2.01 -8.52
CA ASN A 98 -8.06 2.93 -9.24
C ASN A 98 -8.64 4.00 -8.33
N ILE A 99 -9.13 3.60 -7.16
CA ILE A 99 -9.64 4.53 -6.14
C ILE A 99 -8.52 5.48 -5.70
N ALA A 100 -7.33 4.97 -5.38
CA ALA A 100 -6.19 5.79 -4.94
C ALA A 100 -5.78 6.84 -5.99
N ILE A 101 -5.54 6.42 -7.24
CA ILE A 101 -5.14 7.33 -8.33
C ILE A 101 -6.24 8.33 -8.63
N ARG A 102 -7.51 7.92 -8.60
CA ARG A 102 -8.62 8.83 -8.87
C ARG A 102 -8.83 9.83 -7.75
N MET A 103 -8.55 9.47 -6.50
CA MET A 103 -8.56 10.41 -5.38
C MET A 103 -7.37 11.37 -5.39
N LEU A 104 -6.18 10.91 -5.83
CA LEU A 104 -4.94 11.71 -5.80
C LEU A 104 -4.73 12.55 -7.05
N ALA A 105 -4.91 11.96 -8.23
CA ALA A 105 -4.63 12.57 -9.54
C ALA A 105 -5.89 12.90 -10.34
N GLY A 106 -7.09 12.56 -9.86
CA GLY A 106 -8.36 12.85 -10.53
C GLY A 106 -8.64 12.02 -11.79
N ARG A 107 -7.72 11.14 -12.19
CA ARG A 107 -7.81 10.27 -13.37
C ARG A 107 -7.88 8.78 -12.98
N ARG A 108 -8.23 7.91 -13.93
CA ARG A 108 -8.21 6.45 -13.72
C ARG A 108 -6.81 5.87 -13.95
N PHE A 109 -6.58 4.67 -13.41
CA PHE A 109 -5.34 3.91 -13.63
C PHE A 109 -5.15 3.63 -15.12
N SER A 110 -3.96 3.93 -15.63
CA SER A 110 -3.65 3.80 -17.06
C SER A 110 -3.14 2.41 -17.46
N GLY A 111 -3.10 1.44 -16.53
CA GLY A 111 -2.65 0.07 -16.78
C GLY A 111 -1.23 -0.23 -16.28
N GLU A 112 -0.84 -1.50 -16.29
CA GLU A 112 0.43 -1.99 -15.73
C GLU A 112 1.67 -1.44 -16.47
N ASP A 113 1.59 -1.19 -17.77
CA ASP A 113 2.70 -0.66 -18.58
C ASP A 113 2.87 0.87 -18.47
N SER A 114 2.00 1.54 -17.72
CA SER A 114 2.02 3.00 -17.56
C SER A 114 2.92 3.47 -16.41
N GLU A 115 3.17 4.78 -16.31
CA GLU A 115 3.82 5.37 -15.13
C GLU A 115 3.09 5.02 -13.83
N ASP A 116 1.75 4.99 -13.89
CA ASP A 116 0.92 4.59 -12.76
C ASP A 116 1.25 3.14 -12.36
N GLY A 117 1.44 2.25 -13.35
CA GLY A 117 1.80 0.84 -13.17
C GLY A 117 3.14 0.65 -12.47
N ARG A 118 4.16 1.40 -12.90
CA ARG A 118 5.47 1.43 -12.24
C ARG A 118 5.38 1.93 -10.80
N PHE A 119 4.55 2.95 -10.54
CA PHE A 119 4.29 3.42 -9.19
C PHE A 119 3.62 2.35 -8.33
N VAL A 120 2.62 1.64 -8.85
CA VAL A 120 1.99 0.50 -8.15
C VAL A 120 3.02 -0.55 -7.77
N GLU A 121 3.85 -0.95 -8.73
CA GLU A 121 4.86 -1.99 -8.54
C GLU A 121 5.88 -1.57 -7.47
N ALA A 122 6.31 -0.31 -7.50
CA ALA A 122 7.18 0.24 -6.46
C ALA A 122 6.53 0.18 -5.07
N VAL A 123 5.26 0.59 -4.94
CA VAL A 123 4.52 0.51 -3.67
C VAL A 123 4.36 -0.92 -3.18
N LYS A 124 4.05 -1.87 -4.07
CA LYS A 124 3.96 -3.30 -3.73
C LYS A 124 5.30 -3.84 -3.22
N LYS A 125 6.39 -3.49 -3.91
CA LYS A 125 7.73 -3.90 -3.54
C LYS A 125 8.13 -3.30 -2.19
N GLU A 126 7.78 -2.04 -1.94
CA GLU A 126 8.01 -1.38 -0.66
C GLU A 126 7.21 -2.06 0.47
N LEU A 127 5.94 -2.36 0.27
CA LEU A 127 5.11 -3.08 1.24
C LEU A 127 5.64 -4.49 1.53
N TYR A 128 6.07 -5.20 0.49
CA TYR A 128 6.68 -6.51 0.64
C TYR A 128 7.97 -6.43 1.47
N LEU A 129 8.89 -5.56 1.09
CA LEU A 129 10.16 -5.38 1.79
C LEU A 129 9.98 -4.85 3.22
N GLY A 130 8.98 -4.00 3.46
CA GLY A 130 8.62 -3.54 4.81
C GLY A 130 7.99 -4.61 5.70
N GLY A 131 7.43 -5.67 5.11
CA GLY A 131 6.85 -6.80 5.82
C GLY A 131 7.82 -7.98 6.04
N VAL A 132 8.94 -8.01 5.33
CA VAL A 132 9.97 -9.04 5.49
C VAL A 132 10.78 -8.76 6.76
N PHE A 133 10.94 -9.79 7.59
CA PHE A 133 11.83 -9.76 8.74
C PHE A 133 13.26 -10.05 8.29
N VAL A 134 14.18 -9.11 8.48
CA VAL A 134 15.60 -9.30 8.13
C VAL A 134 16.37 -9.71 9.39
N ALA A 135 17.35 -10.60 9.27
CA ALA A 135 18.16 -11.04 10.41
C ALA A 135 18.86 -9.87 11.13
N SER A 136 19.18 -8.79 10.41
CA SER A 136 19.72 -7.55 10.95
C SER A 136 18.74 -6.77 11.84
N ASP A 137 17.43 -7.03 11.73
CA ASP A 137 16.39 -6.46 12.61
C ASP A 137 16.48 -7.02 14.04
N ALA A 138 16.87 -8.29 14.16
CA ALA A 138 17.13 -8.94 15.44
C ALA A 138 18.56 -8.72 15.93
N ILE A 139 19.54 -8.77 15.02
CA ILE A 139 20.96 -8.79 15.34
C ILE A 139 21.68 -7.71 14.51
N PRO A 140 21.77 -6.48 15.01
CA PRO A 140 22.26 -5.33 14.23
C PRO A 140 23.68 -5.48 13.69
N TRP A 141 24.56 -6.26 14.32
CA TRP A 141 25.93 -6.46 13.85
C TRP A 141 26.05 -7.43 12.67
N LEU A 142 24.95 -8.10 12.26
CA LEU A 142 24.90 -8.93 11.04
C LEU A 142 24.44 -8.14 9.79
N GLU A 143 24.32 -6.80 9.88
CA GLU A 143 23.93 -5.92 8.76
C GLU A 143 24.86 -6.08 7.54
N TRP A 144 26.14 -6.43 7.73
CA TRP A 144 27.12 -6.61 6.64
C TRP A 144 27.00 -7.92 5.86
N MET A 145 26.32 -8.94 6.39
CA MET A 145 26.19 -10.24 5.73
C MET A 145 25.02 -10.30 4.73
N ASP A 146 24.12 -9.30 4.73
CA ASP A 146 22.89 -9.26 3.91
C ASP A 146 22.20 -10.64 3.77
N ILE A 147 21.91 -11.26 4.92
CA ILE A 147 21.30 -12.59 4.97
C ILE A 147 19.85 -12.47 4.47
N GLY A 148 19.66 -12.60 3.16
CA GLY A 148 18.36 -12.50 2.50
C GLY A 148 18.35 -11.71 1.18
N GLY A 149 19.41 -10.95 0.85
CA GLY A 149 19.45 -10.21 -0.43
C GLY A 149 18.55 -8.97 -0.46
N PHE A 150 18.32 -8.34 0.70
CA PHE A 150 17.35 -7.25 0.84
C PHE A 150 18.01 -5.86 0.98
N VAL A 151 19.35 -5.80 0.94
CA VAL A 151 20.17 -4.58 1.04
C VAL A 151 21.03 -4.39 -0.20
#